data_AF-A0A7C0U2R0-F1
#
_entry.id   AF-A0A7C0U2R0-F1
#
_cell.length_a   1.000
_cell.length_b   1.000
_cell.length_c   1.000
_cell.angle_alpha   90.00
_cell.angle_beta   90.00
_cell.angle_gamma   90.00
#
_symmetry.space_group_name_H-M   'P 1'
#
loop_
_entity.id
_entity.type
_entity.pdbx_description
1 polymer ?
#
loop_
_entity_poly.entity_id
_entity_poly.type
_entity_poly.pdbx_seq_one_letter_code
_entity_poly.pdbx_strand_id
1 'polypeptide(L)'
;MERELESYLKKALKTLPASLRYENIIADTIKCALFQWIREKKLIPIPHYRPPKSQEEPLSIVAFDESGKIIYAFAIAPVITLKAIKTFKIIEAEKKFFFTFSPIKKKVEESKFFLTPDIIHLHLSF
;
A
#
# COMPACT_ATOMS: atom_id res chain seq x y z
N MET A 1 -5.43 4.53 14.08
CA MET A 1 -4.42 3.91 13.20
C MET A 1 -4.65 4.27 11.74
N GLU A 2 -5.78 3.94 11.10
CA GLU A 2 -6.03 4.26 9.68
C GLU A 2 -5.87 5.77 9.37
N ARG A 3 -6.52 6.62 10.16
CA ARG A 3 -6.42 8.09 10.04
C ARG A 3 -5.00 8.63 10.26
N GLU A 4 -4.24 8.00 11.15
CA GLU A 4 -2.83 8.37 11.42
C GLU A 4 -1.99 8.07 10.17
N LEU A 5 -2.14 6.87 9.61
CA LEU A 5 -1.41 6.44 8.42
C LEU A 5 -1.81 7.25 7.19
N GLU A 6 -3.10 7.49 6.98
CA GLU A 6 -3.59 8.36 5.91
C GLU A 6 -3.00 9.77 6.01
N SER A 7 -2.99 10.36 7.21
CA SER A 7 -2.40 11.68 7.47
C SER A 7 -0.89 11.69 7.20
N TYR A 8 -0.18 10.64 7.64
CA TYR A 8 1.25 10.46 7.41
C TYR A 8 1.59 10.45 5.92
N LEU A 9 0.86 9.65 5.13
CA LEU A 9 1.08 9.52 3.69
C LEU A 9 0.68 10.79 2.94
N LYS A 10 -0.44 11.44 3.31
CA LYS A 10 -0.83 12.74 2.74
C LYS A 10 0.21 13.82 3.01
N LYS A 11 0.85 13.82 4.18
CA LYS A 11 1.95 14.75 4.49
C LYS A 11 3.15 14.53 3.55
N ALA A 12 3.53 13.28 3.32
CA ALA A 12 4.62 12.94 2.37
C ALA A 12 4.27 13.34 0.92
N LEU A 13 3.02 13.16 0.50
CA LEU A 13 2.60 13.53 -0.85
C LEU A 13 2.50 15.05 -1.06
N LYS A 14 2.21 15.82 0.00
CA LYS A 14 2.20 17.29 -0.08
C LYS A 14 3.58 17.88 -0.34
N THR A 15 4.67 17.21 0.04
CA THR A 15 6.03 17.67 -0.24
C THR A 15 6.48 17.36 -1.66
N LEU A 16 5.76 16.50 -2.40
CA LEU A 16 6.05 16.17 -3.79
C LEU A 16 5.67 17.33 -4.73
N PRO A 17 6.63 17.91 -5.49
CA PRO A 17 6.35 19.00 -6.42
C PRO A 17 5.29 18.61 -7.44
N ALA A 18 4.35 19.52 -7.72
CA ALA A 18 3.22 19.25 -8.62
C ALA A 18 3.65 18.78 -10.02
N SER A 19 4.76 19.32 -10.54
CA SER A 19 5.34 18.93 -11.85
C SER A 19 5.86 17.49 -11.91
N LEU A 20 6.09 16.85 -10.76
CA LEU A 20 6.61 15.48 -10.65
C LEU A 20 5.54 14.48 -10.19
N ARG A 21 4.27 14.88 -10.10
CA ARG A 21 3.16 14.02 -9.65
C ARG A 21 2.69 13.03 -10.73
N TYR A 22 3.63 12.25 -11.26
CA TYR A 22 3.33 11.10 -12.13
C TYR A 22 2.98 9.87 -11.29
N GLU A 23 2.18 8.96 -11.85
CA GLU A 23 1.65 7.82 -11.10
C GLU A 23 2.72 6.95 -10.43
N ASN A 24 3.82 6.67 -11.14
CA ASN A 24 4.96 5.92 -10.60
C ASN A 24 5.66 6.67 -9.46
N ILE A 25 5.89 7.98 -9.61
CA ILE A 25 6.53 8.81 -8.57
C ILE A 25 5.65 8.90 -7.33
N ILE A 26 4.34 9.05 -7.49
CA ILE A 26 3.38 9.04 -6.38
C ILE A 26 3.44 7.71 -5.64
N ALA A 27 3.38 6.58 -6.37
CA ALA A 27 3.43 5.24 -5.78
C ALA A 27 4.73 5.02 -4.99
N ASP A 28 5.87 5.44 -5.55
CA ASP A 28 7.17 5.31 -4.88
C ASP A 28 7.31 6.27 -3.70
N THR A 29 6.75 7.48 -3.77
CA THR A 29 6.70 8.40 -2.63
C THR A 29 5.92 7.80 -1.46
N ILE A 30 4.76 7.19 -1.73
CA ILE A 30 3.98 6.47 -0.72
C ILE A 30 4.80 5.30 -0.16
N LYS A 31 5.48 4.53 -1.02
CA LYS A 31 6.31 3.40 -0.60
C LYS A 31 7.48 3.83 0.30
N CYS A 32 8.17 4.92 -0.03
CA CYS A 32 9.23 5.50 0.81
C CYS A 32 8.68 5.98 2.15
N ALA A 33 7.52 6.65 2.17
CA ALA A 33 6.87 7.07 3.41
C ALA A 33 6.47 5.87 4.27
N LEU A 34 5.91 4.82 3.67
CA LEU A 34 5.61 3.57 4.39
C LEU A 34 6.88 2.90 4.94
N PHE A 35 7.96 2.85 4.16
CA PHE A 35 9.23 2.30 4.62
C PHE A 35 9.69 2.99 5.91
N GLN A 36 9.67 4.33 5.93
CA GLN A 36 10.02 5.11 7.11
C GLN A 36 9.05 4.87 8.28
N TRP A 37 7.73 4.89 8.03
CA TRP A 37 6.73 4.64 9.07
C TRP A 37 6.86 3.25 9.70
N ILE A 38 7.18 2.23 8.90
CA ILE A 38 7.42 0.87 9.37
C ILE A 38 8.66 0.83 10.30
N ARG A 39 9.74 1.52 9.92
CA ARG A 39 10.96 1.63 10.75
C ARG A 39 10.70 2.33 12.08
N GLU A 40 9.91 3.40 12.06
CA GLU A 40 9.50 4.15 13.27
C GLU A 40 8.73 3.27 14.26
N LYS A 41 8.04 2.24 13.76
CA LYS A 41 7.36 1.22 14.57
C LYS A 41 8.25 0.05 14.99
N LYS A 42 9.56 0.12 14.75
CA LYS A 42 10.54 -0.96 15.03
C LYS A 42 10.22 -2.27 14.30
N LEU A 43 9.55 -2.18 13.15
CA LEU A 43 9.31 -3.30 12.26
C LEU A 43 10.34 -3.30 11.12
N ILE A 44 10.45 -4.44 10.44
CA ILE A 44 11.38 -4.64 9.33
C ILE A 44 10.61 -4.43 8.01
N PRO A 45 10.84 -3.32 7.29
CA PRO A 45 10.22 -3.11 5.98
C PRO A 45 10.88 -3.95 4.90
N ILE A 46 10.08 -4.70 4.15
CA ILE A 46 10.53 -5.44 2.96
C ILE A 46 9.78 -4.90 1.74
N PRO A 47 10.42 -4.05 0.92
CA PRO A 47 9.80 -3.56 -0.32
C PRO A 47 9.71 -4.67 -1.35
N HIS A 48 8.73 -4.57 -2.26
CA HIS A 48 8.57 -5.49 -3.39
C HIS A 48 8.48 -6.97 -2.96
N TYR A 49 7.78 -7.24 -1.87
CA TYR A 49 7.68 -8.57 -1.29
C TYR A 49 6.81 -9.49 -2.14
N ARG A 50 7.39 -10.61 -2.56
CA ARG A 50 6.70 -11.72 -3.20
C ARG A 50 6.78 -12.95 -2.30
N PRO A 51 5.66 -13.61 -1.98
CA PRO A 51 5.69 -14.89 -1.27
C PRO A 51 6.55 -15.91 -2.03
N PRO A 52 7.36 -16.72 -1.33
CA PRO A 52 8.16 -17.76 -1.98
C PRO A 52 7.31 -18.66 -2.87
N LYS A 53 7.80 -18.98 -4.07
CA LYS A 53 7.14 -19.86 -5.06
C LYS A 53 5.81 -19.35 -5.63
N SER A 54 5.41 -18.12 -5.32
CA SER A 54 4.24 -17.51 -5.96
C SER A 54 4.57 -16.96 -7.35
N GLN A 55 3.65 -17.12 -8.30
CA GLN A 55 3.69 -16.44 -9.61
C GLN A 55 2.97 -15.08 -9.57
N GLU A 56 2.35 -14.73 -8.44
CA GLU A 56 1.63 -13.47 -8.29
C GLU A 56 2.59 -12.27 -8.23
N GLU A 57 2.03 -11.09 -8.52
CA GLU A 57 2.77 -9.84 -8.42
C GLU A 57 3.19 -9.55 -6.96
N PRO A 58 4.34 -8.90 -6.76
CA PRO A 58 4.76 -8.53 -5.42
C PRO A 58 3.87 -7.43 -4.85
N LEU A 59 3.65 -7.47 -3.54
CA LEU A 59 3.10 -6.32 -2.83
C LEU A 59 4.11 -5.17 -2.82
N SER A 60 3.63 -3.95 -2.71
CA SER A 60 4.47 -2.76 -2.75
C SER A 60 5.49 -2.75 -1.62
N ILE A 61 5.05 -3.10 -0.40
CA ILE A 61 5.87 -3.25 0.79
C ILE A 61 5.13 -4.07 1.85
N VAL A 62 5.87 -4.82 2.67
CA VAL A 62 5.34 -5.50 3.86
C VAL A 62 6.19 -5.14 5.08
N ALA A 63 5.62 -5.31 6.27
CA ALA A 63 6.29 -5.08 7.55
C ALA A 63 6.36 -6.40 8.34
N PHE A 64 7.57 -6.85 8.61
CA PHE A 64 7.83 -8.00 9.46
C PHE A 64 8.11 -7.56 10.90
N ASP A 65 7.70 -8.38 11.87
CA ASP A 65 8.26 -8.32 13.23
C ASP A 65 9.58 -9.10 13.33
N GLU A 66 10.20 -9.09 14.51
CA GLU A 66 11.45 -9.80 14.78
C GLU A 66 11.32 -11.33 14.72
N SER A 67 10.10 -11.87 14.84
CA SER A 67 9.81 -13.30 14.74
C SER A 67 9.65 -13.80 13.29
N GLY A 68 9.63 -12.88 12.33
CA GLY A 68 9.38 -13.20 10.92
C GLY A 68 7.90 -13.27 10.54
N LYS A 69 6.99 -12.75 11.37
CA LYS A 69 5.56 -12.63 11.05
C LYS A 69 5.29 -11.33 10.29
N ILE A 70 4.42 -11.39 9.27
CA ILE A 70 3.96 -10.18 8.57
C ILE A 70 2.88 -9.50 9.39
N ILE A 71 3.20 -8.33 9.95
CA ILE A 71 2.24 -7.51 10.70
C ILE A 71 1.38 -6.68 9.73
N TYR A 72 2.01 -6.09 8.72
CA TYR A 72 1.32 -5.25 7.74
C TYR A 72 1.69 -5.64 6.32
N ALA A 73 0.69 -5.67 5.45
CA ALA A 73 0.87 -5.88 4.02
C ALA A 73 0.24 -4.73 3.23
N PHE A 74 1.00 -4.11 2.33
CA PHE A 74 0.59 -2.89 1.63
C PHE A 74 0.65 -3.04 0.11
N ALA A 75 -0.45 -2.69 -0.55
CA ALA A 75 -0.51 -2.47 -2.00
C ALA A 75 -0.75 -0.99 -2.29
N ILE A 76 -0.08 -0.49 -3.33
CA ILE A 76 -0.16 0.90 -3.78
C ILE A 76 -0.35 0.89 -5.29
N ALA A 77 -1.45 1.49 -5.78
CA ALA A 77 -1.72 1.64 -7.21
C ALA A 77 -2.71 2.79 -7.45
N PRO A 78 -2.84 3.33 -8.68
CA PRO A 78 -3.83 4.37 -8.95
C PRO A 78 -5.26 3.96 -8.59
N VAL A 79 -5.60 2.68 -8.83
CA VAL A 79 -6.89 2.03 -8.54
C VAL A 79 -6.66 0.65 -7.95
N ILE A 80 -7.71 0.00 -7.42
CA ILE A 80 -7.59 -1.37 -6.90
C ILE A 80 -7.36 -2.34 -8.07
N THR A 81 -6.39 -3.24 -7.94
CA THR A 81 -6.02 -4.19 -9.00
C THR A 81 -6.28 -5.62 -8.56
N LEU A 82 -6.83 -6.44 -9.48
CA LEU A 82 -7.05 -7.86 -9.23
C LEU A 82 -5.77 -8.60 -8.82
N LYS A 83 -4.62 -8.22 -9.39
CA LYS A 83 -3.32 -8.84 -9.12
C LYS A 83 -2.87 -8.65 -7.68
N ALA A 84 -3.02 -7.44 -7.12
CA ALA A 84 -2.72 -7.19 -5.71
C ALA A 84 -3.69 -7.95 -4.79
N ILE A 85 -4.98 -8.04 -5.15
CA ILE A 85 -5.96 -8.83 -4.39
C ILE A 85 -5.61 -10.32 -4.37
N LYS A 86 -5.18 -10.91 -5.49
CA LYS A 86 -4.70 -12.29 -5.53
C LYS A 86 -3.51 -12.51 -4.60
N THR A 87 -2.58 -11.56 -4.57
CA THR A 87 -1.41 -11.61 -3.68
C THR A 87 -1.81 -11.48 -2.20
N PHE A 88 -2.79 -10.64 -1.88
CA PHE A 88 -3.34 -10.54 -0.53
C PHE A 88 -4.02 -11.83 -0.05
N LYS A 89 -4.59 -12.63 -0.95
CA LYS A 89 -5.23 -13.91 -0.58
C LYS A 89 -4.24 -14.99 -0.15
N ILE A 90 -3.01 -14.94 -0.65
CA ILE A 90 -1.96 -15.93 -0.35
C ILE A 90 -1.05 -15.51 0.81
N ILE A 91 -1.06 -14.23 1.19
CA ILE A 91 -0.26 -13.69 2.30
C ILE A 91 -1.06 -13.75 3.60
N GLU A 92 -0.44 -14.34 4.62
CA GLU A 92 -0.88 -14.24 5.99
C GLU A 92 -0.28 -12.99 6.63
N ALA A 93 -1.10 -11.95 6.78
CA ALA A 93 -0.72 -10.69 7.43
C ALA A 93 -1.81 -10.29 8.43
N GLU A 94 -1.42 -9.70 9.56
CA GLU A 94 -2.40 -9.26 10.56
C GLU A 94 -3.32 -8.16 10.03
N LYS A 95 -2.78 -7.23 9.23
CA LYS A 95 -3.58 -6.20 8.55
C LYS A 95 -3.11 -5.98 7.11
N LYS A 96 -4.08 -5.86 6.21
CA LYS A 96 -3.87 -5.64 4.78
C LYS A 96 -4.42 -4.28 4.39
N PHE A 97 -3.61 -3.47 3.72
CA PHE A 97 -3.95 -2.12 3.32
C PHE A 97 -3.78 -1.95 1.82
N PHE A 98 -4.79 -1.38 1.16
CA PHE A 98 -4.69 -0.96 -0.23
C PHE A 98 -4.81 0.56 -0.30
N PHE A 99 -3.74 1.22 -0.76
CA PHE A 99 -3.73 2.65 -1.03
C PHE A 99 -4.00 2.93 -2.50
N THR A 100 -5.03 3.73 -2.77
CA THR A 100 -5.29 4.27 -4.11
C THR A 100 -5.08 5.77 -4.18
N PHE A 101 -4.66 6.28 -5.34
CA PHE A 101 -4.32 7.70 -5.48
C PHE A 101 -4.77 8.34 -6.82
N SER A 102 -5.56 7.63 -7.64
CA SER A 102 -6.10 8.20 -8.89
C SER A 102 -6.90 9.49 -8.61
N PRO A 103 -6.67 10.59 -9.37
CA PRO A 103 -7.46 11.81 -9.23
C PRO A 103 -8.92 11.61 -9.69
N ILE A 104 -9.19 10.58 -10.50
CA ILE A 104 -10.52 10.25 -11.00
C ILE A 104 -11.20 9.32 -10.00
N LYS A 105 -12.00 9.89 -9.09
CA LYS A 105 -12.74 9.14 -8.06
C LYS A 105 -13.60 8.01 -8.63
N LYS A 106 -14.25 8.25 -9.78
CA LYS A 106 -15.10 7.24 -10.44
C LYS A 106 -14.34 5.93 -10.73
N LYS A 107 -13.10 6.03 -11.23
CA LYS A 107 -12.25 4.84 -11.47
C LYS A 107 -11.93 4.07 -10.19
N VAL A 108 -11.73 4.79 -9.08
CA VAL A 108 -11.46 4.17 -7.78
C VAL A 108 -12.71 3.43 -7.30
N GLU A 109 -13.89 4.05 -7.35
CA GLU A 109 -15.15 3.42 -6.96
C GLU A 109 -15.46 2.18 -7.80
N GLU A 110 -15.31 2.26 -9.12
CA GLU A 110 -15.50 1.11 -10.02
C GLU A 110 -14.56 -0.06 -9.69
N SER A 111 -13.32 0.23 -9.28
CA SER A 111 -12.34 -0.80 -8.90
C SER A 111 -12.61 -1.46 -7.54
N LYS A 112 -13.49 -0.90 -6.70
CA LYS A 112 -13.80 -1.47 -5.37
C LYS A 112 -14.47 -2.83 -5.43
N PHE A 113 -15.02 -3.22 -6.59
CA PHE A 113 -15.60 -4.56 -6.75
C PHE A 113 -14.59 -5.69 -6.47
N PHE A 114 -13.29 -5.43 -6.60
CA PHE A 114 -12.25 -6.39 -6.30
C PHE A 114 -11.95 -6.53 -4.79
N LEU A 115 -12.39 -5.58 -3.95
CA LEU A 115 -12.06 -5.59 -2.52
C LEU A 115 -12.76 -6.74 -1.80
N THR A 116 -12.05 -7.27 -0.82
CA THR A 116 -12.58 -8.20 0.17
C THR A 116 -12.62 -7.51 1.55
N PRO A 117 -13.52 -7.92 2.47
CA PRO A 117 -13.69 -7.25 3.76
C PRO A 117 -12.44 -7.23 4.66
N ASP A 118 -11.48 -8.14 4.44
CA ASP A 118 -10.22 -8.21 5.18
C ASP A 118 -9.16 -7.18 4.73
N ILE A 119 -9.45 -6.42 3.66
CA ILE A 119 -8.54 -5.41 3.11
C ILE A 119 -9.06 -4.01 3.43
N ILE A 120 -8.27 -3.26 4.18
CA ILE A 120 -8.54 -1.86 4.51
C ILE A 120 -8.16 -1.02 3.29
N HIS A 121 -9.14 -0.40 2.64
CA HIS A 121 -8.92 0.49 1.50
C HIS A 121 -8.88 1.95 1.95
N LEU A 122 -7.82 2.67 1.55
CA LEU A 122 -7.67 4.10 1.80
C LEU A 122 -7.36 4.82 0.48
N HIS A 123 -8.23 5.76 0.10
CA HIS A 123 -8.00 6.62 -1.06
C HIS A 123 -7.28 7.92 -0.65
N LEU A 124 -6.04 8.07 -1.09
CA LEU A 124 -5.19 9.23 -0.83
C LEU A 124 -5.47 10.32 -1.87
N SER A 125 -6.31 11.30 -1.50
CA SER A 125 -6.48 12.56 -2.24
C SER A 125 -5.53 13.65 -1.72
N PHE A 126 -4.83 14.36 -2.61
CA PHE A 126 -3.81 15.37 -2.28
C PHE A 126 -3.53 16.33 -3.45
#